data_AF-A0A4U9HLT8-F1
#
_entry.id   AF-A0A4U9HLT8-F1
#
_cell.length_a   1.000
_cell.length_b   1.000
_cell.length_c   1.000
_cell.angle_alpha   90.00
_cell.angle_beta   90.00
_cell.angle_gamma   90.00
#
_symmetry.space_group_name_H-M   'P 1'
#
loop_
_entity.id
_entity.type
_entity.pdbx_description
1 polymer ?
#
loop_
_entity_poly.entity_id
_entity_poly.type
_entity_poly.pdbx_seq_one_letter_code
_entity_poly.pdbx_strand_id
1 'polypeptide(L)'
;MVGIISAELYNRFSSVELPKALSFFSGRRLVPILTSFVMIVVAFILMYIWPVIFDGLVNFGEHIQKLGSVGAGVYAFFNRLLIPVGLHHALNSVFWFDVAGINDIPNFLGGAQSIEAGKAVVGITGRYQAGFFPIMMFGLPGAALAIYHCARPENKAKVLGIMMAGAFAAFFTGITEPLEFSFMFVAPGTVRDPRRADRYLRVHRSIHAVDCWLRLQCGPGGYGVVFP
;
A
#
# COMPACT_ATOMS: atom_id res chain seq x y z
N MET A 1 -9.10 -4.28 11.02
CA MET A 1 -10.01 -4.32 12.20
C MET A 1 -10.35 -5.73 12.62
N VAL A 2 -11.04 -6.54 11.78
CA VAL A 2 -11.45 -7.92 12.11
C VAL A 2 -10.27 -8.78 12.59
N GLY A 3 -9.13 -8.71 11.90
CA GLY A 3 -7.93 -9.45 12.30
C GLY A 3 -7.40 -9.07 13.69
N ILE A 4 -7.45 -7.78 14.08
CA ILE A 4 -7.03 -7.31 15.40
C ILE A 4 -8.00 -7.84 16.47
N ILE A 5 -9.30 -7.71 16.22
CA ILE A 5 -10.33 -8.18 17.17
C ILE A 5 -10.20 -9.70 17.37
N SER A 6 -10.06 -10.47 16.28
CA SER A 6 -9.88 -11.92 16.36
C SER A 6 -8.59 -12.32 17.07
N ALA A 7 -7.48 -11.59 16.83
CA ALA A 7 -6.21 -11.85 17.52
C ALA A 7 -6.32 -11.58 19.02
N GLU A 8 -6.97 -10.47 19.41
CA GLU A 8 -7.18 -10.14 20.82
C GLU A 8 -8.11 -11.13 21.53
N LEU A 9 -9.19 -11.54 20.88
CA LEU A 9 -10.07 -12.59 21.41
C LEU A 9 -9.32 -13.90 21.56
N TYR A 10 -8.46 -14.25 20.61
CA TYR A 10 -7.62 -15.44 20.71
C TYR A 10 -6.66 -15.36 21.90
N ASN A 11 -5.92 -14.26 22.04
CA ASN A 11 -4.97 -14.06 23.13
C ASN A 11 -5.63 -14.13 24.51
N ARG A 12 -6.88 -13.67 24.63
CA ARG A 12 -7.61 -13.63 25.89
C ARG A 12 -8.36 -14.92 26.23
N PHE A 13 -8.98 -15.58 25.24
CA PHE A 13 -9.95 -16.65 25.48
C PHE A 13 -9.50 -18.05 25.03
N SER A 14 -8.34 -18.18 24.37
CA SER A 14 -7.87 -19.48 23.86
C SER A 14 -7.53 -20.53 24.92
N SER A 15 -7.34 -20.13 26.18
CA SER A 15 -7.07 -20.99 27.34
C SER A 15 -8.21 -21.05 28.36
N VAL A 16 -9.34 -20.40 28.09
CA VAL A 16 -10.46 -20.34 29.03
C VAL A 16 -11.22 -21.66 29.06
N GLU A 17 -11.47 -22.18 30.26
CA GLU A 17 -12.29 -23.36 30.50
C GLU A 17 -13.71 -22.95 30.91
N LEU A 18 -14.70 -23.52 30.22
CA LEU A 18 -16.11 -23.32 30.52
C LEU A 18 -16.64 -24.35 31.53
N PRO A 19 -17.75 -24.05 32.22
CA PRO A 19 -18.42 -25.02 33.09
C PRO A 19 -18.75 -26.33 32.38
N LYS A 20 -18.86 -27.44 33.12
CA LYS A 20 -19.00 -28.81 32.58
C LYS A 20 -20.01 -28.93 31.42
N ALA A 21 -21.17 -28.29 31.52
CA ALA A 21 -22.22 -28.30 30.48
C ALA A 21 -21.77 -27.73 29.12
N LEU A 22 -20.81 -26.81 29.10
CA LEU A 22 -20.30 -26.14 27.90
C LEU A 22 -18.81 -26.45 27.63
N SER A 23 -18.22 -27.37 28.38
CA SER A 23 -16.80 -27.74 28.31
C SER A 23 -16.32 -28.16 26.91
N PHE A 24 -17.23 -28.63 26.06
CA PHE A 24 -16.96 -28.92 24.65
C PHE A 24 -16.42 -27.70 23.89
N PHE A 25 -16.86 -26.49 24.23
CA PHE A 25 -16.44 -25.26 23.57
C PHE A 25 -15.19 -24.63 24.19
N SER A 26 -14.63 -25.19 25.26
CA SER A 26 -13.48 -24.62 25.97
C SER A 26 -12.24 -24.46 25.08
N GLY A 27 -11.40 -23.49 25.48
CA GLY A 27 -10.14 -23.17 24.85
C GLY A 27 -10.29 -22.60 23.44
N ARG A 28 -9.47 -23.07 22.50
CA ARG A 28 -9.42 -22.53 21.12
C ARG A 28 -10.74 -22.61 20.34
N ARG A 29 -11.67 -23.49 20.74
CA ARG A 29 -13.01 -23.62 20.13
C ARG A 29 -13.96 -22.49 20.50
N LEU A 30 -13.73 -21.81 21.63
CA LEU A 30 -14.52 -20.68 22.09
C LEU A 30 -14.27 -19.44 21.24
N VAL A 31 -13.04 -19.26 20.77
CA VAL A 31 -12.59 -18.03 20.10
C VAL A 31 -13.43 -17.72 18.85
N PRO A 32 -13.65 -18.64 17.89
CA PRO A 32 -14.50 -18.35 16.73
C PRO A 32 -15.94 -17.96 17.11
N ILE A 33 -16.50 -18.58 18.16
CA ILE A 33 -17.87 -18.32 18.63
C ILE A 33 -17.98 -16.88 19.15
N LEU A 34 -17.04 -16.47 20.01
CA LEU A 34 -16.98 -15.10 20.52
C LEU A 34 -16.74 -14.10 19.37
N THR A 35 -15.84 -14.43 18.45
CA THR A 35 -15.59 -13.60 17.27
C THR A 35 -16.88 -13.40 16.47
N SER A 36 -17.68 -14.44 16.22
CA SER A 36 -18.96 -14.30 15.51
C SER A 36 -19.92 -13.31 16.19
N PHE A 37 -20.11 -13.41 17.51
CA PHE A 37 -20.99 -12.47 18.24
C PHE A 37 -20.47 -11.03 18.20
N VAL A 38 -19.16 -10.84 18.40
CA VAL A 38 -18.55 -9.51 18.32
C VAL A 38 -18.66 -8.95 16.89
N MET A 39 -18.48 -9.79 15.86
CA MET A 39 -18.58 -9.35 14.46
C MET A 39 -20.01 -8.98 14.06
N ILE A 40 -21.03 -9.59 14.65
CA ILE A 40 -22.43 -9.16 14.44
C ILE A 40 -22.59 -7.70 14.91
N VAL A 41 -22.12 -7.38 16.11
CA VAL A 41 -22.19 -6.01 16.65
C VAL A 41 -21.40 -5.04 15.76
N VAL A 42 -20.19 -5.40 15.37
CA VAL A 42 -19.35 -4.59 14.47
C VAL A 42 -20.02 -4.37 13.11
N ALA A 43 -20.70 -5.37 12.55
CA ALA A 43 -21.41 -5.26 11.29
C ALA A 43 -22.58 -4.26 11.38
N PHE A 44 -23.37 -4.30 12.45
CA PHE A 44 -24.42 -3.30 12.69
C PHE A 44 -23.86 -1.89 12.78
N ILE A 45 -22.73 -1.71 13.48
CA ILE A 45 -22.06 -0.40 13.54
C ILE A 45 -21.60 0.05 12.15
N LEU A 46 -20.94 -0.83 11.40
CA LEU A 46 -20.44 -0.53 10.06
C LEU A 46 -21.56 -0.24 9.06
N MET A 47 -22.76 -0.80 9.23
CA MET A 47 -23.90 -0.50 8.36
C MET A 47 -24.25 0.99 8.33
N TYR A 48 -24.02 1.72 9.42
CA TYR A 48 -24.24 3.17 9.49
C TYR A 48 -22.97 3.98 9.23
N ILE A 49 -21.81 3.50 9.69
CA ILE A 49 -20.54 4.23 9.56
C ILE A 49 -19.98 4.14 8.14
N TRP A 50 -20.05 2.97 7.51
CA TRP A 50 -19.43 2.74 6.20
C TRP A 50 -20.03 3.60 5.08
N PRO A 51 -21.36 3.80 4.96
CA PRO A 51 -21.91 4.70 3.96
C PRO A 51 -21.34 6.12 4.06
N VAL A 52 -21.20 6.67 5.27
CA VAL A 52 -20.64 8.02 5.46
C VAL A 52 -19.19 8.09 4.99
N ILE A 53 -18.38 7.07 5.29
CA ILE A 53 -16.99 6.98 4.81
C ILE A 53 -16.95 6.84 3.29
N PHE A 54 -17.79 5.97 2.74
CA PHE A 54 -17.87 5.68 1.31
C PHE A 54 -18.29 6.91 0.51
N ASP A 55 -19.32 7.63 0.95
CA ASP A 55 -19.75 8.89 0.33
C ASP A 55 -18.65 9.95 0.42
N GLY A 56 -17.91 9.99 1.53
CA GLY A 56 -16.71 10.83 1.66
C GLY A 56 -15.64 10.50 0.60
N LEU A 57 -15.39 9.21 0.35
CA LEU A 57 -14.45 8.75 -0.68
C LEU A 57 -14.93 9.05 -2.10
N VAL A 58 -16.22 8.89 -2.38
CA VAL A 58 -16.83 9.22 -3.68
C VAL A 58 -16.73 10.73 -3.94
N ASN A 59 -17.15 11.56 -2.98
CA ASN A 59 -17.06 13.02 -3.08
C ASN A 59 -15.62 13.49 -3.26
N PHE A 60 -14.68 12.90 -2.52
CA PHE A 60 -13.26 13.15 -2.73
C PHE A 60 -12.86 12.79 -4.16
N GLY A 61 -13.22 11.59 -4.63
CA GLY A 61 -12.96 11.10 -5.98
C GLY A 61 -13.44 12.04 -7.09
N GLU A 62 -14.70 12.46 -7.02
CA GLU A 62 -15.30 13.41 -7.97
C GLU A 62 -14.58 14.76 -7.97
N HIS A 63 -14.12 15.23 -6.81
CA HIS A 63 -13.42 16.51 -6.69
C HIS A 63 -12.04 16.45 -7.36
N ILE A 64 -11.24 15.41 -7.08
CA ILE A 64 -9.94 15.23 -7.74
C ILE A 64 -10.08 14.94 -9.23
N GLN A 65 -11.18 14.32 -9.69
CA GLN A 65 -11.42 14.12 -11.12
C GLN A 65 -11.48 15.44 -11.90
N LYS A 66 -12.11 16.46 -11.32
CA LYS A 66 -12.26 17.79 -11.90
C LYS A 66 -10.92 18.56 -12.00
N LEU A 67 -9.89 18.14 -11.27
CA LEU A 67 -8.56 18.79 -11.25
C LEU A 67 -7.64 18.37 -12.42
N GLY A 68 -8.10 17.55 -13.35
CA GLY A 68 -7.31 17.23 -14.54
C GLY A 68 -6.05 16.41 -14.20
N SER A 69 -4.91 16.79 -14.80
CA SER A 69 -3.60 16.16 -14.56
C SER A 69 -3.12 16.30 -13.10
N VAL A 70 -3.43 17.41 -12.43
CA VAL A 70 -3.14 17.61 -11.00
C VAL A 70 -3.89 16.58 -10.17
N GLY A 71 -5.14 16.29 -10.55
CA GLY A 71 -5.96 15.25 -9.94
C GLY A 71 -5.35 13.85 -10.04
N ALA A 72 -4.74 13.52 -11.18
CA ALA A 72 -4.02 12.26 -11.36
C ALA A 72 -2.77 12.17 -10.46
N GLY A 73 -2.06 13.28 -10.25
CA GLY A 73 -0.93 13.36 -9.31
C GLY A 73 -1.36 13.17 -7.85
N VAL A 74 -2.44 13.84 -7.43
CA VAL A 74 -3.01 13.67 -6.08
C VAL A 74 -3.48 12.24 -5.86
N TYR A 75 -4.17 11.66 -6.85
CA TYR A 75 -4.57 10.26 -6.83
C TYR A 75 -3.35 9.33 -6.67
N ALA A 76 -2.29 9.52 -7.45
CA ALA A 76 -1.08 8.71 -7.37
C ALA A 76 -0.39 8.80 -6.01
N PHE A 77 -0.37 10.00 -5.41
CA PHE A 77 0.16 10.23 -4.07
C PHE A 77 -0.62 9.43 -3.00
N PHE A 78 -1.94 9.57 -2.96
CA PHE A 78 -2.77 8.84 -1.99
C PHE A 78 -2.76 7.34 -2.25
N ASN A 79 -2.72 6.92 -3.53
CA ASN A 79 -2.58 5.52 -3.89
C ASN A 79 -1.35 4.90 -3.24
N ARG A 80 -0.17 5.55 -3.37
CA ARG A 80 1.06 5.06 -2.75
C ARG A 80 1.03 5.15 -1.23
N LEU A 81 0.48 6.22 -0.66
CA LEU A 81 0.37 6.39 0.79
C LEU A 81 -0.48 5.31 1.46
N LEU A 82 -1.49 4.78 0.76
CA LEU A 82 -2.44 3.80 1.27
C LEU A 82 -2.03 2.33 1.04
N ILE A 83 -0.89 2.08 0.37
CA ILE A 83 -0.32 0.74 0.18
C ILE A 83 -0.04 -0.02 1.50
N PRO A 84 0.61 0.57 2.52
CA PRO A 84 0.92 -0.14 3.78
C PRO A 84 -0.31 -0.71 4.50
N VAL A 85 -1.46 -0.08 4.31
CA VAL A 85 -2.73 -0.45 4.95
C VAL A 85 -3.67 -1.20 3.99
N GLY A 86 -3.27 -1.41 2.73
CA GLY A 86 -4.08 -2.05 1.69
C GLY A 86 -5.27 -1.21 1.20
N LEU A 87 -5.45 0.02 1.68
CA LEU A 87 -6.60 0.86 1.34
C LEU A 87 -6.52 1.46 -0.07
N HIS A 88 -5.37 1.36 -0.74
CA HIS A 88 -5.21 1.78 -2.13
C HIS A 88 -6.13 1.02 -3.08
N HIS A 89 -6.53 -0.22 -2.77
CA HIS A 89 -7.53 -0.97 -3.55
C HIS A 89 -8.91 -0.30 -3.52
N ALA A 90 -9.33 0.26 -2.38
CA ALA A 90 -10.60 0.98 -2.29
C ALA A 90 -10.57 2.27 -3.14
N LEU A 91 -9.43 2.97 -3.14
CA LEU A 91 -9.22 4.12 -4.02
C LEU A 91 -9.23 3.70 -5.51
N ASN A 92 -8.56 2.60 -5.86
CA ASN A 92 -8.59 2.05 -7.21
C ASN A 92 -10.03 1.72 -7.65
N SER A 93 -10.84 1.12 -6.77
CA SER A 93 -12.25 0.80 -7.07
C SER A 93 -13.06 2.02 -7.52
N VAL A 94 -12.85 3.19 -6.91
CA VAL A 94 -13.55 4.45 -7.25
C VAL A 94 -13.11 4.99 -8.62
N PHE A 95 -11.82 4.96 -8.92
CA PHE A 95 -11.25 5.59 -10.12
C PHE A 95 -11.21 4.66 -11.33
N TRP A 96 -10.72 3.44 -11.13
CA TRP A 96 -10.49 2.48 -12.21
C TRP A 96 -11.77 1.78 -12.65
N PHE A 97 -12.75 1.64 -11.75
CA PHE A 97 -13.98 0.89 -11.97
C PHE A 97 -15.22 1.77 -11.76
N ASP A 98 -16.39 1.23 -12.11
CA ASP A 98 -17.66 1.97 -12.15
C ASP A 98 -18.32 2.21 -10.79
N VAL A 99 -17.54 2.25 -9.71
CA VAL A 99 -18.07 2.42 -8.34
C VAL A 99 -18.57 3.85 -8.11
N ALA A 100 -18.02 4.82 -8.84
CA ALA A 100 -18.38 6.25 -8.75
C ALA A 100 -18.64 6.88 -10.14
N GLY A 101 -18.96 6.07 -11.16
CA GLY A 101 -19.23 6.57 -12.51
C GLY A 101 -18.00 7.03 -13.31
N ILE A 102 -16.78 6.80 -12.82
CA ILE A 102 -15.53 7.16 -13.51
C ILE A 102 -15.17 6.09 -14.55
N ASN A 103 -15.08 4.83 -14.11
CA ASN A 103 -14.86 3.66 -14.96
C ASN A 103 -13.64 3.78 -15.91
N ASP A 104 -12.52 4.31 -15.41
CA ASP A 104 -11.38 4.72 -16.23
C ASP A 104 -10.75 3.56 -17.03
N ILE A 105 -10.56 2.38 -16.41
CA ILE A 105 -9.91 1.24 -17.08
C ILE A 105 -10.79 0.65 -18.18
N PRO A 106 -12.06 0.27 -17.93
CA PRO A 106 -12.88 -0.30 -18.99
C PRO A 106 -13.11 0.68 -20.16
N ASN A 107 -13.26 1.98 -19.88
CA ASN A 107 -13.37 2.99 -20.93
C ASN A 107 -12.06 3.16 -21.71
N PHE A 108 -10.90 3.04 -21.05
CA PHE A 108 -9.59 3.07 -21.72
C PHE A 108 -9.40 1.85 -22.64
N LEU A 109 -9.67 0.64 -22.11
CA LEU A 109 -9.51 -0.61 -22.84
C LEU A 109 -10.50 -0.77 -24.01
N GLY A 110 -11.68 -0.15 -23.90
CA GLY A 110 -12.66 -0.12 -24.98
C GLY A 110 -12.23 0.71 -26.20
N GLY A 111 -11.14 1.49 -26.10
CA GLY A 111 -10.49 2.14 -27.23
C GLY A 111 -11.45 2.94 -28.11
N ALA A 112 -11.43 2.67 -29.43
CA ALA A 112 -12.26 3.35 -30.41
C ALA A 112 -13.76 3.29 -30.08
N GLN A 113 -14.26 2.17 -29.58
CA GLN A 113 -15.68 2.00 -29.23
C GLN A 113 -16.09 2.94 -28.08
N SER A 114 -15.22 3.10 -27.09
CA SER A 114 -15.50 4.02 -25.97
C SER A 114 -15.37 5.48 -26.37
N ILE A 115 -14.49 5.80 -27.32
CA ILE A 115 -14.37 7.15 -27.89
C ILE A 115 -15.62 7.50 -28.70
N GLU A 116 -16.06 6.61 -29.59
CA GLU A 116 -17.28 6.77 -30.40
C GLU A 116 -18.55 6.90 -29.54
N ALA A 117 -18.61 6.15 -28.44
CA ALA A 117 -19.72 6.22 -27.48
C ALA A 117 -19.66 7.46 -26.55
N GLY A 118 -18.66 8.34 -26.70
CA GLY A 118 -18.47 9.52 -25.85
C GLY A 118 -18.06 9.21 -24.41
N LYS A 119 -17.62 7.97 -24.13
CA LYS A 119 -17.21 7.49 -22.79
C LYS A 119 -15.71 7.64 -22.53
N ALA A 120 -14.91 7.87 -23.58
CA ALA A 120 -13.47 8.05 -23.48
C ALA A 120 -12.99 9.28 -24.26
N VAL A 121 -12.00 9.98 -23.70
CA VAL A 121 -11.34 11.12 -24.33
C VAL A 121 -9.85 10.84 -24.45
N VAL A 122 -9.32 10.97 -25.66
CA VAL A 122 -7.90 10.73 -25.98
C VAL A 122 -7.00 11.61 -25.11
N GLY A 123 -6.02 11.00 -24.45
CA GLY A 123 -5.08 11.70 -23.55
C GLY A 123 -5.63 12.02 -22.15
N ILE A 124 -6.91 11.72 -21.87
CA ILE A 124 -7.52 11.92 -20.55
C ILE A 124 -7.89 10.57 -19.91
N THR A 125 -8.62 9.73 -20.64
CA THR A 125 -9.03 8.41 -20.15
C THR A 125 -7.82 7.49 -20.03
N GLY A 126 -7.70 6.76 -18.93
CA GLY A 126 -6.58 5.88 -18.58
C GLY A 126 -5.46 6.58 -17.79
N ARG A 127 -5.55 7.89 -17.56
CA ARG A 127 -4.48 8.66 -16.88
C ARG A 127 -4.20 8.21 -15.46
N TYR A 128 -5.20 7.66 -14.76
CA TYR A 128 -5.07 7.19 -13.38
C TYR A 128 -4.32 5.86 -13.29
N GLN A 129 -4.15 5.15 -14.40
CA GLN A 129 -3.33 3.94 -14.46
C GLN A 129 -1.99 4.21 -15.16
N ALA A 130 -2.00 5.03 -16.21
CA ALA A 130 -0.84 5.29 -17.05
C ALA A 130 0.40 5.75 -16.26
N GLY A 131 0.20 6.57 -15.22
CA GLY A 131 1.29 7.09 -14.38
C GLY A 131 2.06 6.02 -13.59
N PHE A 132 1.49 4.81 -13.41
CA PHE A 132 2.16 3.74 -12.67
C PHE A 132 3.15 2.95 -13.51
N PHE A 133 2.94 2.82 -14.83
CA PHE A 133 3.80 1.97 -15.67
C PHE A 133 5.28 2.39 -15.62
N PRO A 134 5.65 3.67 -15.77
CA PRO A 134 7.06 4.06 -15.68
C PRO A 134 7.68 3.77 -14.31
N ILE A 135 6.90 3.92 -13.24
CA ILE A 135 7.35 3.65 -11.87
C ILE A 135 7.58 2.15 -11.68
N MET A 136 6.65 1.31 -12.12
CA MET A 136 6.73 -0.15 -11.99
C MET A 136 7.82 -0.76 -12.86
N MET A 137 7.99 -0.26 -14.09
CA MET A 137 8.92 -0.81 -15.06
C MET A 137 10.34 -0.25 -14.93
N PHE A 138 10.51 0.97 -14.42
CA PHE A 138 11.84 1.59 -14.37
C PHE A 138 12.18 2.16 -12.99
N GLY A 139 11.22 2.79 -12.31
CA GLY A 139 11.43 3.34 -10.98
C GLY A 139 11.81 2.29 -9.94
N LEU A 140 11.00 1.23 -9.80
CA LEU A 140 11.20 0.19 -8.81
C LEU A 140 12.39 -0.73 -9.12
N PRO A 141 12.62 -1.17 -10.38
CA PRO A 141 13.87 -1.82 -10.73
C PRO A 141 15.10 -0.95 -10.47
N GLY A 142 15.02 0.36 -10.71
CA GLY A 142 16.06 1.32 -10.35
C GLY A 142 16.29 1.39 -8.83
N ALA A 143 15.23 1.39 -8.03
CA ALA A 143 15.33 1.35 -6.57
C ALA A 143 15.97 0.03 -6.09
N ALA A 144 15.59 -1.11 -6.66
CA ALA A 144 16.21 -2.41 -6.39
C ALA A 144 17.72 -2.40 -6.69
N LEU A 145 18.10 -1.82 -7.83
CA LEU A 145 19.51 -1.68 -8.23
C LEU A 145 20.28 -0.79 -7.25
N ALA A 146 19.69 0.33 -6.82
CA ALA A 146 20.29 1.21 -5.82
C ALA A 146 20.50 0.50 -4.47
N ILE A 147 19.48 -0.24 -4.00
CA ILE A 147 19.57 -1.05 -2.78
C ILE A 147 20.68 -2.10 -2.88
N TYR A 148 20.82 -2.76 -4.04
CA TYR A 148 21.91 -3.71 -4.30
C TYR A 148 23.29 -3.05 -4.27
N HIS A 149 23.47 -1.89 -4.90
CA HIS A 149 24.75 -1.18 -4.89
C HIS A 149 25.16 -0.75 -3.48
N CYS A 150 24.18 -0.35 -2.67
CA CYS A 150 24.33 0.06 -1.28
C CYS A 150 24.43 -1.09 -0.26
N ALA A 151 24.20 -2.34 -0.69
CA ALA A 151 24.28 -3.48 0.20
C ALA A 151 25.73 -3.79 0.61
N ARG A 152 25.90 -4.18 1.88
CA ARG A 152 27.21 -4.59 2.40
C ARG A 152 27.75 -5.81 1.63
N PRO A 153 29.07 -5.89 1.38
CA PRO A 153 29.67 -6.96 0.58
C PRO A 153 29.25 -8.36 1.03
N GLU A 154 29.16 -8.60 2.34
CA GLU A 154 28.77 -9.88 2.93
C GLU A 154 27.31 -10.29 2.64
N ASN A 155 26.44 -9.34 2.29
CA ASN A 155 25.01 -9.57 2.05
C ASN A 155 24.60 -9.36 0.59
N LYS A 156 25.49 -8.90 -0.30
CA LYS A 156 25.17 -8.55 -1.69
C LYS A 156 24.49 -9.67 -2.47
N ALA A 157 24.91 -10.91 -2.30
CA ALA A 157 24.31 -12.05 -2.99
C ALA A 157 22.83 -12.27 -2.58
N LYS A 158 22.53 -12.16 -1.28
CA LYS A 158 21.16 -12.28 -0.75
C LYS A 158 20.28 -11.12 -1.21
N VAL A 159 20.80 -9.90 -1.11
CA VAL A 159 20.08 -8.69 -1.53
C VAL A 159 19.78 -8.72 -3.02
N LEU A 160 20.74 -9.15 -3.85
CA LEU A 160 20.53 -9.28 -5.30
C LEU A 160 19.35 -10.21 -5.61
N GLY A 161 19.29 -11.39 -4.99
CA GLY A 161 18.22 -12.35 -5.24
C GLY A 161 16.83 -11.80 -4.91
N ILE A 162 16.69 -11.18 -3.74
CA ILE A 162 15.39 -10.64 -3.29
C ILE A 162 14.99 -9.41 -4.11
N MET A 163 15.92 -8.49 -4.37
CA MET A 163 15.64 -7.27 -5.13
C MET A 163 15.36 -7.56 -6.60
N MET A 164 16.08 -8.51 -7.20
CA MET A 164 15.84 -8.93 -8.58
C MET A 164 14.47 -9.61 -8.74
N ALA A 165 14.09 -10.48 -7.79
CA ALA A 165 12.76 -11.09 -7.80
C ALA A 165 11.64 -10.04 -7.67
N GLY A 166 11.80 -9.08 -6.75
CA GLY A 166 10.86 -7.96 -6.59
C GLY A 166 10.79 -7.04 -7.81
N ALA A 167 11.93 -6.72 -8.43
CA ALA A 167 12.00 -5.91 -9.63
C ALA A 167 11.36 -6.60 -10.84
N PHE A 168 11.58 -7.91 -10.99
CA PHE A 168 10.97 -8.70 -12.05
C PHE A 168 9.45 -8.77 -11.90
N ALA A 169 8.96 -9.02 -10.68
CA ALA A 169 7.52 -8.97 -10.39
C ALA A 169 6.94 -7.59 -10.72
N ALA A 170 7.55 -6.51 -10.23
CA ALA A 170 7.09 -5.15 -10.51
C ALA A 170 7.06 -4.83 -12.01
N PHE A 171 8.09 -5.23 -12.76
CA PHE A 171 8.18 -4.95 -14.20
C PHE A 171 7.10 -5.66 -15.01
N PHE A 172 6.91 -6.96 -14.78
CA PHE A 172 6.06 -7.79 -15.65
C PHE A 172 4.61 -7.87 -15.19
N THR A 173 4.35 -7.79 -13.89
CA THR A 173 3.00 -7.94 -13.34
C THR A 173 2.44 -6.64 -12.77
N GLY A 174 3.28 -5.62 -12.57
CA GLY A 174 2.89 -4.40 -11.87
C GLY A 174 2.68 -4.57 -10.37
N ILE A 175 3.02 -5.73 -9.79
CA ILE A 175 2.94 -6.01 -8.35
C ILE A 175 4.20 -5.42 -7.69
N THR A 176 4.01 -4.38 -6.88
CA THR A 176 5.11 -3.57 -6.32
C THR A 176 5.41 -3.90 -4.86
N GLU A 177 4.48 -4.56 -4.18
CA GLU A 177 4.48 -4.80 -2.74
C GLU A 177 5.72 -5.56 -2.24
N PRO A 178 6.20 -6.64 -2.89
CA PRO A 178 7.38 -7.36 -2.42
C PRO A 178 8.64 -6.49 -2.34
N LEU A 179 8.74 -5.49 -3.24
CA LEU A 179 9.87 -4.58 -3.31
C LEU A 179 9.65 -3.36 -2.39
N GLU A 180 8.48 -2.73 -2.43
CA GLU A 180 8.16 -1.55 -1.61
C GLU A 180 8.17 -1.87 -0.10
N PHE A 181 7.67 -3.05 0.30
CA PHE A 181 7.64 -3.43 1.72
C PHE A 181 9.03 -3.65 2.31
N SER A 182 10.04 -3.88 1.48
CA SER A 182 11.42 -4.07 1.93
C SER A 182 12.04 -2.80 2.53
N PHE A 183 11.54 -1.61 2.19
CA PHE A 183 12.07 -0.33 2.68
C PHE A 183 11.03 0.57 3.35
N MET A 184 9.75 0.45 2.99
CA MET A 184 8.69 1.32 3.49
C MET A 184 8.51 1.29 5.02
N PHE A 185 8.64 0.13 5.65
CA PHE A 185 8.52 -0.01 7.10
C PHE A 185 9.84 0.25 7.86
N VAL A 186 10.96 0.28 7.14
CA VAL A 186 12.29 0.55 7.71
C VAL A 186 12.50 2.05 7.88
N ALA A 187 12.02 2.86 6.92
CA ALA A 187 12.17 4.32 6.93
C ALA A 187 10.83 5.02 6.66
N PRO A 188 9.86 4.97 7.60
CA PRO A 188 8.51 5.50 7.42
C PRO A 188 8.42 7.03 7.27
N GLY A 189 9.49 7.74 7.62
CA GLY A 189 9.66 9.16 7.32
C GLY A 189 11.08 9.37 6.83
N THR A 190 11.29 9.43 5.52
CA THR A 190 12.58 9.91 5.04
C THR A 190 12.68 11.41 5.36
N VAL A 191 13.73 11.79 6.10
CA VAL A 191 14.22 13.13 6.53
C VAL A 191 13.99 13.53 8.01
N ARG A 192 15.14 13.85 8.66
CA ARG A 192 15.38 14.63 9.90
C ARG A 192 15.63 13.88 11.22
N ASP A 193 16.68 13.07 11.32
CA ASP A 193 17.66 13.16 12.43
C ASP A 193 18.79 12.12 12.25
N PRO A 194 20.02 12.53 11.94
CA PRO A 194 21.19 11.65 11.89
C PRO A 194 21.43 10.87 13.20
N ARG A 195 20.97 11.38 14.35
CA ARG A 195 21.23 10.79 15.68
C ARG A 195 20.22 9.71 16.08
N ARG A 196 19.08 9.61 15.39
CA ARG A 196 18.05 8.60 15.65
C ARG A 196 18.24 7.31 14.84
N ALA A 197 18.89 7.42 13.68
CA ALA A 197 19.32 6.29 12.86
C ALA A 197 20.25 5.33 13.64
N ASP A 198 21.25 5.87 14.33
CA ASP A 198 22.24 5.09 15.11
C ASP A 198 21.64 4.24 16.25
N ARG A 199 20.47 4.63 16.77
CA ARG A 199 19.81 3.89 17.86
C ARG A 199 18.97 2.73 17.32
N TYR A 200 18.38 2.88 16.13
CA TYR A 200 17.68 1.80 15.42
C TYR A 200 18.64 0.78 14.77
N LEU A 201 19.79 1.26 14.27
CA LEU A 201 20.83 0.44 13.63
C LEU A 201 21.51 -0.58 14.57
N ARG A 202 21.45 -0.35 15.89
CA ARG A 202 21.99 -1.29 16.88
C ARG A 202 21.14 -2.55 17.06
N VAL A 203 19.84 -2.46 16.74
CA VAL A 203 18.88 -3.57 16.87
C VAL A 203 18.72 -4.32 15.54
N HIS A 204 18.85 -3.65 14.40
CA HIS A 204 18.75 -4.25 13.06
C HIS A 204 20.06 -4.13 12.27
N ARG A 205 21.03 -4.97 12.62
CA ARG A 205 22.38 -5.04 12.02
C ARG A 205 22.40 -5.37 10.51
N SER A 206 21.24 -5.66 9.92
CA SER A 206 21.06 -6.15 8.54
C SER A 206 20.67 -5.08 7.51
N ILE A 207 20.34 -3.85 7.91
CA ILE A 207 19.63 -2.89 7.03
C ILE A 207 20.45 -1.62 6.73
N HIS A 208 21.71 -1.79 6.31
CA HIS A 208 22.55 -0.68 5.83
C HIS A 208 22.18 -0.18 4.43
N ALA A 209 21.43 -0.97 3.65
CA ALA A 209 21.10 -0.62 2.26
C ALA A 209 20.12 0.56 2.17
N VAL A 210 19.23 0.71 3.15
CA VAL A 210 18.27 1.83 3.24
C VAL A 210 18.97 3.14 3.61
N ASP A 211 19.99 3.08 4.47
CA ASP A 211 20.81 4.25 4.87
C ASP A 211 21.62 4.84 3.71
N CYS A 212 22.17 3.99 2.85
CA CYS A 212 22.94 4.45 1.70
C CYS A 212 22.03 5.00 0.58
N TRP A 213 20.83 4.44 0.39
CA TRP A 213 19.79 5.04 -0.46
C TRP A 213 19.35 6.43 0.05
N LEU A 214 19.16 6.58 1.37
CA LEU A 214 18.87 7.86 2.01
C LEU A 214 20.00 8.90 1.86
N ARG A 215 21.27 8.46 1.92
CA ARG A 215 22.45 9.32 1.69
C ARG A 215 22.68 9.66 0.22
N LEU A 216 22.12 8.91 -0.72
CA LEU A 216 22.13 9.27 -2.13
C LEU A 216 21.09 10.36 -2.46
N GLN A 217 19.99 10.46 -1.69
CA GLN A 217 19.03 11.57 -1.77
C GLN A 217 19.50 12.81 -1.00
N CYS A 218 20.11 12.62 0.16
CA CYS A 218 20.75 13.68 0.95
C CYS A 218 22.26 13.60 0.75
N GLY A 219 22.77 14.25 -0.30
CA GLY A 219 24.21 14.30 -0.58
C GLY A 219 25.06 14.69 0.63
N PRO A 220 26.38 14.42 0.60
CA PRO A 220 27.29 14.68 1.72
C PRO A 220 27.55 16.19 1.86
N GLY A 221 26.56 16.90 2.42
CA GLY A 221 26.56 18.35 2.57
C GLY A 221 25.15 18.88 2.38
N GLY A 222 24.51 19.30 3.47
CA GLY A 222 23.14 19.81 3.48
C GLY A 222 22.96 21.13 2.73
N TYR A 223 22.92 21.06 1.39
CA TYR A 223 22.42 22.12 0.54
C TYR A 223 21.40 21.51 -0.43
N GLY A 224 20.20 22.10 -0.43
CA GLY A 224 19.07 21.63 -1.21
C GLY A 224 19.37 21.61 -2.70
N VAL A 225 18.88 20.57 -3.37
CA VAL A 225 18.77 20.53 -4.83
C VAL A 225 17.29 20.67 -5.15
N VAL A 226 16.93 21.88 -5.55
CA VAL A 226 15.72 22.20 -6.31
C VAL A 226 15.82 21.45 -7.64
N PHE A 227 14.80 20.66 -7.97
CA PHE A 227 14.64 20.09 -9.31
C PHE A 227 14.49 21.23 -10.34
N PRO A 228 15.15 21.19 -11.51
CA PRO A 228 14.58 21.84 -12.69
C PRO A 228 13.30 21.14 -13.15
#